data_AF-A0A944H8M9-F1
#
_entry.id   AF-A0A944H8M9-F1
#
_cell.length_a   1.000
_cell.length_b   1.000
_cell.length_c   1.000
_cell.angle_alpha   90.00
_cell.angle_beta   90.00
_cell.angle_gamma   90.00
#
_symmetry.space_group_name_H-M   'P 1'
#
loop_
_entity.id
_entity.type
_entity.pdbx_description
1 polymer ?
#
loop_
_entity_poly.entity_id
_entity_poly.type
_entity_poly.pdbx_seq_one_letter_code
_entity_poly.pdbx_strand_id
1 'polypeptide(L)'
;MGSILINVPDIPDSDLIFNDTETRQILKFFWPGLVHQIDALTIDNPARRLAQTALIAAIDGSYAMGYIEILFKGLSRPSKSLSALAKKLARDFARHRFNHATQKDLDHVRIYETIRSDISNALKTRLRMLINGIALHRAPLSIALLPHTPPFAWC
;
A
#
# COMPACT_ATOMS: atom_id res chain seq x y z
N MET A 1 -10.15 21.92 -2.30
CA MET A 1 -10.39 20.47 -2.17
C MET A 1 -9.11 19.85 -1.60
N GLY A 2 -9.18 19.18 -0.45
CA GLY A 2 -7.99 18.68 0.25
C GLY A 2 -7.59 17.29 -0.24
N SER A 3 -6.41 17.16 -0.85
CA SER A 3 -5.77 15.86 -1.07
C SER A 3 -5.06 15.42 0.22
N ILE A 4 -5.17 14.15 0.61
CA ILE A 4 -4.37 13.61 1.70
C ILE A 4 -3.02 13.21 1.12
N LEU A 5 -1.94 13.83 1.60
CA LEU A 5 -0.58 13.48 1.22
C LEU A 5 -0.03 12.48 2.23
N ILE A 6 0.22 11.25 1.77
CA ILE A 6 0.89 10.23 2.56
C ILE A 6 2.37 10.23 2.18
N ASN A 7 3.23 10.53 3.14
CA ASN A 7 4.67 10.47 2.96
C ASN A 7 5.21 9.16 3.52
N VAL A 8 5.72 8.30 2.64
CA VAL A 8 6.41 7.08 3.04
C VAL A 8 7.92 7.33 2.99
N PRO A 9 8.62 7.28 4.14
CA PRO A 9 10.07 7.44 4.16
C PRO A 9 10.75 6.30 3.40
N ASP A 10 11.98 6.52 2.93
CA ASP A 10 12.76 5.44 2.33
C ASP A 10 12.99 4.31 3.37
N ILE A 11 12.89 3.07 2.90
CA ILE A 11 12.99 1.87 3.74
C ILE A 11 14.36 1.23 3.48
N PRO A 12 15.28 1.22 4.47
CA PRO A 12 16.59 0.59 4.29
C PRO A 12 16.43 -0.93 4.12
N ASP A 13 17.43 -1.59 3.54
CA ASP A 13 17.36 -3.02 3.26
C ASP A 13 17.23 -3.88 4.54
N SER A 14 17.75 -3.37 5.67
CA SER A 14 17.63 -3.98 7.00
C SER A 14 16.19 -4.04 7.50
N ASP A 15 15.34 -3.12 7.05
CA ASP A 15 13.95 -2.97 7.51
C ASP A 15 12.97 -3.67 6.56
N LEU A 16 13.49 -4.45 5.60
CA LEU A 16 12.68 -5.28 4.71
C LEU A 16 12.25 -6.56 5.42
N ILE A 17 11.00 -6.60 5.88
CA ILE A 17 10.49 -7.70 6.71
C ILE A 17 9.82 -8.82 5.92
N PHE A 18 9.37 -8.54 4.69
CA PHE A 18 8.62 -9.50 3.89
C PHE A 18 9.54 -10.37 3.06
N ASN A 19 9.27 -11.68 3.01
CA ASN A 19 9.97 -12.60 2.11
C ASN A 19 9.37 -12.55 0.68
N ASP A 20 9.92 -13.35 -0.23
CA ASP A 20 9.47 -13.45 -1.63
C ASP A 20 7.97 -13.72 -1.79
N THR A 21 7.48 -14.73 -1.09
CA THR A 21 6.08 -15.16 -1.16
C THR A 21 5.15 -14.07 -0.66
N GLU A 22 5.48 -13.47 0.48
CA GLU A 22 4.72 -12.37 1.10
C GLU A 22 4.72 -11.14 0.18
N THR A 23 5.87 -10.83 -0.43
CA THR A 23 6.03 -9.71 -1.36
C THR A 23 5.12 -9.89 -2.59
N ARG A 24 5.11 -11.08 -3.21
CA ARG A 24 4.21 -11.35 -4.34
C ARG A 24 2.74 -11.23 -3.94
N GLN A 25 2.36 -11.73 -2.77
CA GLN A 25 0.98 -11.61 -2.28
C GLN A 25 0.54 -10.15 -2.16
N ILE A 26 1.40 -9.29 -1.62
CA ILE A 26 1.14 -7.86 -1.49
C ILE A 26 1.03 -7.21 -2.88
N LEU A 27 1.98 -7.47 -3.79
CA LEU A 27 1.94 -6.92 -5.14
C LEU A 27 0.67 -7.34 -5.90
N LYS A 28 0.27 -8.61 -5.83
CA LYS A 28 -0.96 -9.10 -6.47
C LYS A 28 -2.21 -8.44 -5.92
N PHE A 29 -2.23 -8.11 -4.63
CA PHE A 29 -3.33 -7.37 -4.02
C PHE A 29 -3.48 -5.97 -4.62
N PHE A 30 -2.40 -5.23 -4.84
CA PHE A 30 -2.45 -3.88 -5.43
C PHE A 30 -2.64 -3.90 -6.95
N TRP A 31 -2.12 -4.91 -7.66
CA TRP A 31 -2.18 -5.02 -9.12
C TRP A 31 -2.76 -6.38 -9.59
N PRO A 32 -4.05 -6.66 -9.32
CA PRO A 32 -4.67 -7.94 -9.69
C PRO A 32 -4.69 -8.21 -11.20
N GLY A 33 -4.63 -7.16 -12.04
CA GLY A 33 -4.52 -7.31 -13.50
C GLY A 33 -3.13 -7.71 -14.00
N LEU A 34 -2.11 -7.76 -13.13
CA LEU A 34 -0.72 -8.06 -13.48
C LEU A 34 -0.19 -9.33 -12.81
N VAL A 35 -1.08 -10.21 -12.30
CA VAL A 35 -0.71 -11.41 -11.53
C VAL A 35 0.34 -12.27 -12.24
N HIS A 36 0.17 -12.56 -13.53
CA HIS A 36 1.13 -13.37 -14.29
C HIS A 36 2.52 -12.73 -14.39
N GLN A 37 2.58 -11.41 -14.57
CA GLN A 37 3.85 -10.68 -14.62
C GLN A 37 4.52 -10.65 -13.25
N ILE A 38 3.71 -10.52 -12.18
CA ILE A 38 4.19 -10.57 -10.79
C ILE A 38 4.68 -11.97 -10.44
N ASP A 39 4.14 -13.04 -11.01
CA ASP A 39 4.63 -14.41 -10.80
C ASP A 39 5.96 -14.68 -11.48
N ALA A 40 6.21 -14.04 -12.63
CA ALA A 40 7.49 -14.13 -13.33
C ALA A 40 8.57 -13.19 -12.78
N LEU A 41 8.19 -12.17 -12.00
CA LEU A 41 9.10 -11.17 -11.46
C LEU A 41 10.13 -11.81 -10.50
N THR A 42 11.41 -11.46 -10.60
CA THR A 42 12.39 -11.79 -9.57
C THR A 42 12.19 -10.88 -8.36
N ILE A 43 12.03 -11.43 -7.16
CA ILE A 43 11.83 -10.61 -5.97
C ILE A 43 13.20 -10.28 -5.37
N ASP A 44 13.59 -9.03 -5.54
CA ASP A 44 14.79 -8.43 -4.98
C ASP A 44 14.42 -7.35 -3.95
N ASN A 45 15.41 -6.73 -3.32
CA ASN A 45 15.17 -5.67 -2.33
C ASN A 45 14.33 -4.50 -2.88
N PRO A 46 14.52 -4.01 -4.12
CA PRO A 46 13.61 -3.08 -4.78
C PRO A 46 12.14 -3.54 -4.82
N ALA A 47 11.86 -4.77 -5.21
CA ALA A 47 10.50 -5.31 -5.24
C ALA A 47 9.88 -5.42 -3.83
N ARG A 48 10.67 -5.90 -2.86
CA ARG A 48 10.26 -6.00 -1.45
C ARG A 48 9.92 -4.62 -0.87
N ARG A 49 10.75 -3.62 -1.16
CA ARG A 49 10.53 -2.22 -0.76
C ARG A 49 9.27 -1.64 -1.37
N LEU A 50 9.04 -1.87 -2.66
CA LEU A 50 7.84 -1.39 -3.34
C LEU A 50 6.57 -1.97 -2.68
N ALA A 51 6.58 -3.27 -2.39
CA ALA A 51 5.47 -3.93 -1.72
C ALA A 51 5.23 -3.37 -0.30
N GLN A 52 6.27 -3.22 0.52
CA GLN A 52 6.14 -2.61 1.85
C GLN A 52 5.63 -1.17 1.77
N THR A 53 6.15 -0.38 0.83
CA THR A 53 5.72 1.01 0.65
C THR A 53 4.23 1.08 0.31
N ALA A 54 3.76 0.24 -0.62
CA ALA A 54 2.35 0.18 -0.97
C ALA A 54 1.47 -0.20 0.24
N LEU A 55 1.91 -1.17 1.05
CA LEU A 55 1.16 -1.61 2.22
C LEU A 55 1.15 -0.57 3.34
N ILE A 56 2.28 0.09 3.62
CA ILE A 56 2.37 1.20 4.59
C ILE A 56 1.43 2.33 4.17
N ALA A 57 1.51 2.75 2.91
CA ALA A 57 0.65 3.82 2.37
C ALA A 57 -0.84 3.46 2.45
N ALA A 58 -1.19 2.19 2.23
CA ALA A 58 -2.58 1.74 2.29
C ALA A 58 -3.12 1.72 3.70
N ILE A 59 -2.30 1.30 4.66
CA ILE A 59 -2.68 1.33 6.08
C ILE A 59 -2.81 2.79 6.52
N ASP A 60 -1.76 3.60 6.37
CA ASP A 60 -1.73 4.99 6.84
C ASP A 60 -2.82 5.84 6.14
N GLY A 61 -2.98 5.64 4.84
CA GLY A 61 -4.04 6.27 4.02
C GLY A 61 -5.44 5.89 4.44
N SER A 62 -5.69 4.60 4.73
CA SER A 62 -6.98 4.15 5.25
C SER A 62 -7.32 4.75 6.60
N TYR A 63 -6.34 4.97 7.50
CA TYR A 63 -6.59 5.60 8.80
C TYR A 63 -6.75 7.11 8.69
N ALA A 64 -5.94 7.78 7.86
CA ALA A 64 -6.10 9.19 7.55
C ALA A 64 -7.49 9.47 6.94
N MET A 65 -7.98 8.59 6.06
CA MET A 65 -9.30 8.70 5.44
C MET A 65 -10.44 8.19 6.34
N GLY A 66 -10.18 7.19 7.19
CA GLY A 66 -11.11 6.67 8.19
C GLY A 66 -11.44 7.67 9.30
N TYR A 67 -10.57 8.67 9.52
CA TYR A 67 -10.85 9.83 10.37
C TYR A 67 -11.84 10.81 9.73
N ILE A 68 -12.11 10.71 8.42
CA ILE A 68 -12.89 11.69 7.66
C ILE A 68 -14.33 11.27 7.36
N GLU A 69 -14.73 10.01 7.12
CA GLU A 69 -16.16 9.61 7.25
C GLU A 69 -16.53 8.13 6.97
N ILE A 70 -17.66 7.75 7.58
CA ILE A 70 -18.47 6.52 7.53
C ILE A 70 -19.10 6.23 6.13
N LEU A 71 -18.61 6.83 5.04
CA LEU A 71 -19.35 6.92 3.76
C LEU A 71 -18.72 6.22 2.54
N PHE A 72 -18.16 5.01 2.68
CA PHE A 72 -17.73 4.24 1.49
C PHE A 72 -18.20 2.79 1.45
N LYS A 73 -18.99 2.46 0.41
CA LYS A 73 -19.30 1.10 -0.05
C LYS A 73 -18.11 0.53 -0.81
N GLY A 74 -17.66 -0.66 -0.44
CA GLY A 74 -16.60 -1.39 -1.15
C GLY A 74 -15.39 -1.66 -0.26
N LEU A 75 -15.58 -2.48 0.78
CA LEU A 75 -14.47 -2.98 1.57
C LEU A 75 -13.81 -4.11 0.78
N SER A 76 -12.61 -3.87 0.27
CA SER A 76 -11.76 -4.96 -0.20
C SER A 76 -11.30 -5.74 1.03
N ARG A 77 -12.05 -6.78 1.39
CA ARG A 77 -11.69 -7.67 2.50
C ARG A 77 -10.31 -8.25 2.17
N PRO A 78 -9.26 -7.86 2.90
CA PRO A 78 -7.96 -8.47 2.72
C PRO A 78 -8.13 -9.98 2.93
N SER A 79 -7.46 -10.80 2.13
CA SER A 79 -7.41 -12.23 2.42
C SER A 79 -6.84 -12.43 3.84
N LYS A 80 -7.17 -13.54 4.51
CA LYS A 80 -6.61 -13.84 5.85
C LYS A 80 -5.07 -13.74 5.87
N SER A 81 -4.45 -14.11 4.75
CA SER A 81 -3.01 -13.97 4.51
C SER A 81 -2.57 -12.50 4.51
N LEU A 82 -3.22 -11.61 3.74
CA LEU A 82 -2.86 -10.20 3.71
C LEU A 82 -3.07 -9.50 5.07
N SER A 83 -4.13 -9.86 5.80
CA SER A 83 -4.33 -9.37 7.18
C SER A 83 -3.18 -9.79 8.10
N ALA A 84 -2.65 -11.00 7.95
CA ALA A 84 -1.49 -11.45 8.71
C ALA A 84 -0.22 -10.67 8.33
N LEU A 85 -0.03 -10.34 7.04
CA LEU A 85 1.10 -9.51 6.58
C LEU A 85 1.02 -8.08 7.11
N ALA A 86 -0.18 -7.50 7.12
CA ALA A 86 -0.39 -6.17 7.70
C ALA A 86 -0.12 -6.18 9.21
N LYS A 87 -0.50 -7.25 9.93
CA LYS A 87 -0.16 -7.43 11.36
C LYS A 87 1.33 -7.64 11.60
N LYS A 88 2.01 -8.37 10.71
CA LYS A 88 3.47 -8.55 10.74
C LYS A 88 4.18 -7.20 10.57
N LEU A 89 3.76 -6.41 9.57
CA LEU A 89 4.24 -5.04 9.36
C LEU A 89 3.99 -4.16 10.58
N ALA A 90 2.79 -4.20 11.15
CA ALA A 90 2.45 -3.44 12.35
C ALA A 90 3.33 -3.76 13.57
N ARG A 91 3.77 -5.02 13.69
CA ARG A 91 4.57 -5.49 14.82
C ARG A 91 6.04 -5.17 14.64
N ASP A 92 6.56 -5.40 13.44
CA ASP A 92 8.00 -5.39 13.16
C ASP A 92 8.47 -4.03 12.63
N PHE A 93 7.56 -3.22 12.06
CA PHE A 93 7.86 -1.87 11.60
C PHE A 93 7.69 -0.87 12.75
N ALA A 94 8.76 -0.14 13.06
CA ALA A 94 8.88 0.71 14.25
C ALA A 94 7.66 1.62 14.46
N ARG A 95 7.10 1.59 15.67
CA ARG A 95 5.86 2.27 16.09
C ARG A 95 5.78 3.76 15.75
N HIS A 96 6.92 4.43 15.55
CA HIS A 96 7.01 5.86 15.25
C HIS A 96 6.95 6.21 13.74
N ARG A 97 6.79 5.22 12.84
CA ARG A 97 6.80 5.44 11.38
C ARG A 97 5.41 5.57 10.76
N PHE A 98 4.35 5.25 11.50
CA PHE A 98 2.97 5.51 11.08
C PHE A 98 2.54 6.89 11.57
N ASN A 99 1.99 7.71 10.67
CA ASN A 99 1.55 9.06 11.04
C ASN A 99 0.11 9.05 11.59
N HIS A 100 -0.71 8.09 11.14
CA HIS A 100 -2.15 8.08 11.40
C HIS A 100 -2.68 6.77 12.02
N ALA A 101 -1.98 5.65 11.88
CA ALA A 101 -2.43 4.34 12.39
C ALA A 101 -1.97 4.06 13.84
N THR A 102 -2.88 3.66 14.74
CA THR A 102 -2.52 3.23 16.11
C THR A 102 -2.32 1.71 16.23
N GLN A 103 -1.80 1.22 17.35
CA GLN A 103 -1.54 -0.22 17.52
C GLN A 103 -2.83 -1.08 17.57
N LYS A 104 -3.92 -0.54 18.14
CA LYS A 104 -5.24 -1.21 18.18
C LYS A 104 -5.90 -1.29 16.81
N ASP A 105 -5.64 -0.28 16.00
CA ASP A 105 -6.12 -0.17 14.64
C ASP A 105 -5.53 -1.29 13.76
N LEU A 106 -4.23 -1.56 13.95
CA LEU A 106 -3.50 -2.60 13.22
C LEU A 106 -3.99 -4.03 13.52
N ASP A 107 -4.82 -4.25 14.55
CA ASP A 107 -5.48 -5.53 14.79
C ASP A 107 -6.63 -5.81 13.81
N HIS A 108 -7.22 -4.76 13.25
CA HIS A 108 -8.38 -4.79 12.36
C HIS A 108 -8.14 -3.98 11.08
N VAL A 109 -7.01 -4.23 10.41
CA VAL A 109 -6.64 -3.51 9.18
C VAL A 109 -7.74 -3.59 8.13
N ARG A 110 -8.21 -2.42 7.70
CA ARG A 110 -9.18 -2.23 6.61
C ARG A 110 -8.49 -1.43 5.51
N ILE A 111 -8.43 -1.97 4.30
CA ILE A 111 -7.94 -1.25 3.13
C ILE A 111 -9.14 -0.97 2.23
N TYR A 112 -9.48 0.32 2.07
CA TYR A 112 -10.54 0.74 1.16
C TYR A 112 -10.12 0.54 -0.29
N GLU A 113 -11.07 0.17 -1.15
CA GLU A 113 -10.79 -0.11 -2.56
C GLU A 113 -10.30 1.14 -3.31
N THR A 114 -10.82 2.32 -2.96
CA THR A 114 -10.36 3.62 -3.47
C THR A 114 -8.89 3.87 -3.14
N ILE A 115 -8.51 3.68 -1.87
CA ILE A 115 -7.11 3.79 -1.41
C ILE A 115 -6.21 2.79 -2.13
N ARG A 116 -6.66 1.53 -2.26
CA ARG A 116 -5.93 0.49 -3.01
C ARG A 116 -5.69 0.92 -4.46
N SER A 117 -6.72 1.45 -5.12
CA SER A 117 -6.67 1.94 -6.50
C SER A 117 -5.74 3.14 -6.66
N ASP A 118 -5.83 4.13 -5.78
CA ASP A 118 -4.98 5.33 -5.82
C ASP A 118 -3.50 4.99 -5.65
N ILE A 119 -3.20 4.12 -4.68
CA ILE A 119 -1.83 3.64 -4.44
C ILE A 119 -1.33 2.83 -5.64
N SER A 120 -2.17 1.93 -6.17
CA SER A 120 -1.86 1.12 -7.35
C SER A 120 -1.52 1.99 -8.55
N ASN A 121 -2.28 3.07 -8.76
CA ASN A 121 -2.04 4.04 -9.84
C ASN A 121 -0.78 4.87 -9.61
N ALA A 122 -0.59 5.40 -8.39
CA ALA A 122 0.58 6.21 -8.04
C ALA A 122 1.91 5.43 -8.18
N LEU A 123 1.90 4.14 -7.85
CA LEU A 123 3.08 3.27 -7.89
C LEU A 123 3.21 2.46 -9.20
N LYS A 124 2.25 2.56 -10.12
CA LYS A 124 2.18 1.77 -11.36
C LYS A 124 3.45 1.87 -12.21
N THR A 125 4.01 3.07 -12.35
CA THR A 125 5.22 3.31 -13.13
C THR A 125 6.42 2.57 -12.54
N ARG A 126 6.55 2.55 -11.20
CA ARG A 126 7.63 1.82 -10.53
C ARG A 126 7.49 0.31 -10.67
N LEU A 127 6.27 -0.22 -10.54
CA LEU A 127 6.05 -1.65 -10.79
C LEU A 127 6.45 -2.03 -12.22
N ARG A 128 6.05 -1.23 -13.22
CA ARG A 128 6.44 -1.48 -14.61
C ARG A 128 7.95 -1.43 -14.81
N MET A 129 8.66 -0.50 -14.16
CA MET A 129 10.12 -0.47 -14.21
C MET A 129 10.71 -1.78 -13.67
N LEU A 130 10.24 -2.28 -12.52
CA LEU A 130 10.69 -3.56 -11.98
C LEU A 130 10.40 -4.74 -12.91
N ILE A 131 9.19 -4.81 -13.47
CA ILE A 131 8.81 -5.88 -14.41
C ILE A 131 9.71 -5.89 -15.64
N ASN A 132 10.15 -4.72 -16.11
CA ASN A 132 11.05 -4.59 -17.24
C ASN A 132 12.55 -4.67 -16.86
N GLY A 133 12.88 -5.00 -15.60
CA GLY A 133 14.27 -5.09 -15.13
C GLY A 133 15.00 -3.75 -15.02
N ILE A 134 14.27 -2.64 -14.98
CA ILE A 134 14.83 -1.29 -14.85
C ILE A 134 15.05 -0.99 -13.37
N ALA A 135 16.27 -0.58 -13.02
CA ALA A 135 16.64 -0.23 -11.65
C ALA A 135 15.81 0.94 -11.12
N LEU A 136 15.26 0.81 -9.91
CA LEU A 136 14.54 1.88 -9.24
C LEU A 136 15.50 2.81 -8.49
N HIS A 137 15.29 4.12 -8.63
CA HIS A 137 15.96 5.11 -7.80
C HIS A 137 15.40 5.12 -6.37
N ARG A 138 16.29 5.13 -5.38
CA ARG A 138 15.93 5.24 -3.94
C ARG A 138 15.57 6.68 -3.61
N ALA A 139 14.31 6.92 -3.28
CA ALA A 139 13.82 8.23 -2.85
C ALA A 139 12.58 8.07 -1.96
N PRO A 140 12.35 8.97 -0.99
CA PRO A 140 11.10 9.01 -0.24
C PRO A 140 9.90 9.25 -1.17
N LEU A 141 8.77 8.62 -0.87
CA LEU A 141 7.60 8.63 -1.75
C LEU A 141 6.45 9.42 -1.12
N SER A 142 6.04 10.48 -1.80
CA SER A 142 4.79 11.17 -1.50
C SER A 142 3.69 10.64 -2.41
N ILE A 143 2.66 10.06 -1.81
CA ILE A 143 1.48 9.53 -2.51
C ILE A 143 0.30 10.46 -2.20
N ALA A 144 -0.25 11.06 -3.24
CA ALA A 144 -1.47 11.84 -3.13
C ALA A 144 -2.68 10.92 -3.22
N LEU A 145 -3.46 10.85 -2.14
CA LEU A 145 -4.76 10.19 -2.11
C LEU A 145 -5.81 11.23 -2.46
N LEU A 146 -6.57 10.94 -3.52
CA LEU A 146 -7.59 11.86 -4.00
C LEU A 146 -8.92 11.48 -3.35
N PRO A 147 -9.67 12.45 -2.79
CA PRO A 147 -11.05 12.18 -2.42
C PRO A 147 -11.82 11.88 -3.71
N HIS A 148 -12.12 10.60 -3.95
CA HIS A 148 -13.02 10.19 -5.01
C HIS A 148 -14.41 10.72 -4.68
N THR A 149 -14.79 11.86 -5.26
CA THR A 149 -16.19 12.26 -5.33
C THR A 149 -16.92 11.20 -6.15
N PRO A 150 -18.02 10.62 -5.66
CA PRO A 150 -18.84 9.76 -6.51
C PRO A 150 -19.25 10.56 -7.76
N PRO A 151 -19.32 9.94 -8.95
CA PRO A 151 -19.62 10.64 -10.21
C PRO A 151 -21.03 11.27 -10.28
N PHE A 152 -21.79 11.28 -9.18
CA PHE A 152 -23.14 11.83 -9.07
C PHE A 152 -23.22 12.77 -7.87
N ALA A 153 -22.58 13.93 -7.97
CA ALA A 153 -22.85 15.08 -7.10
C ALA A 153 -23.21 16.29 -7.96
N TRP A 154 -24.34 16.19 -8.65
CA TRP A 154 -25.08 17.31 -9.20
C TRP A 154 -26.54 17.15 -8.77
N CYS A 155 -26.95 17.90 -7.77
CA CYS A 155 -28.31 18.40 -7.59
C CYS A 155 -28.17 19.89 -7.26
#